data_AF-A0A9Q3KSN6-F1
#
_entry.id   AF-A0A9Q3KSN6-F1
#
_cell.length_a   1.000
_cell.length_b   1.000
_cell.length_c   1.000
_cell.angle_alpha   90.00
_cell.angle_beta   90.00
_cell.angle_gamma   90.00
#
_symmetry.space_group_name_H-M   'P 1'
#
loop_
_entity.id
_entity.type
_entity.pdbx_description
1 polymer ?
#
loop_
_entity_poly.entity_id
_entity_poly.type
_entity_poly.pdbx_seq_one_letter_code
_entity_poly.pdbx_strand_id
1 'polypeptide(L)'
;MVERGHKQLKDALVKMCGEIGEKGKKYLPLVTLADIIFTKRTTGFSPYELQSTQLPVLPIDIETKTFLAVEWHKISTTEELLEARAKQLEGKEGMTKKAAEKLKKSREDSMKYWDRRMAHQLRSPLTRRFGPGLQQSNRN
;
A
#
# COMPACT_ATOMS: atom_id res chain seq x y z
N MET A 1 7.11 -32.49 4.21
CA MET A 1 7.21 -31.21 4.96
C MET A 1 6.39 -30.12 4.28
N VAL A 2 5.15 -30.43 3.85
CA VAL A 2 4.25 -29.52 3.11
C VAL A 2 3.02 -29.23 3.97
N GLU A 3 2.42 -30.28 4.54
CA GLU A 3 1.29 -30.19 5.48
C GLU A 3 1.55 -29.26 6.67
N ARG A 4 2.76 -29.32 7.25
CA ARG A 4 3.13 -28.50 8.41
C ARG A 4 3.23 -27.01 8.11
N GLY A 5 3.52 -26.60 6.88
CA GLY A 5 3.61 -25.19 6.47
C GLY A 5 2.26 -24.67 5.96
N HIS A 6 1.49 -25.54 5.31
CA HIS A 6 0.12 -25.21 4.89
C HIS A 6 -0.83 -25.00 6.05
N LYS A 7 -0.60 -25.64 7.21
CA LYS A 7 -1.41 -25.42 8.40
C LYS A 7 -1.43 -23.94 8.82
N GLN A 8 -0.27 -23.31 9.02
CA GLN A 8 -0.25 -21.91 9.47
C GLN A 8 -0.81 -20.95 8.42
N LEU A 9 -0.66 -21.28 7.13
CA LEU A 9 -1.25 -20.50 6.05
C LEU A 9 -2.77 -20.57 6.06
N LYS A 10 -3.34 -21.77 6.26
CA LYS A 10 -4.78 -21.96 6.39
C LYS A 10 -5.31 -21.24 7.63
N ASP A 11 -4.64 -21.39 8.77
CA ASP A 11 -5.06 -20.78 10.03
C ASP A 11 -5.00 -19.24 9.95
N ALA A 12 -3.95 -18.68 9.36
CA ALA A 12 -3.85 -17.24 9.10
C ALA A 12 -4.91 -16.75 8.11
N LEU A 13 -5.21 -17.52 7.06
CA LEU A 13 -6.26 -17.17 6.10
C LEU A 13 -7.64 -17.18 6.75
N VAL A 14 -7.94 -18.17 7.59
CA VAL A 14 -9.19 -18.26 8.35
C VAL A 14 -9.32 -17.05 9.29
N LYS A 15 -8.25 -16.70 10.01
CA LYS A 15 -8.21 -15.50 10.88
C LYS A 15 -8.46 -14.20 10.09
N MET A 16 -7.85 -14.04 8.91
CA MET A 16 -8.05 -12.87 8.05
C MET A 16 -9.46 -12.79 7.45
N CYS A 17 -10.04 -13.93 7.07
CA CYS A 17 -11.33 -13.99 6.40
C CYS A 17 -12.51 -13.79 7.37
N GLY A 18 -12.33 -14.16 8.64
CA GLY A 18 -13.40 -14.18 9.63
C GLY A 18 -14.49 -15.20 9.30
N GLU A 19 -15.70 -14.99 9.83
CA GLU A 19 -16.83 -15.92 9.67
C GLU A 19 -17.39 -15.98 8.23
N ILE A 20 -17.10 -14.96 7.41
CA ILE A 20 -17.62 -14.84 6.04
C ILE A 20 -16.54 -15.29 5.05
N GLY A 21 -16.63 -16.55 4.61
CA GLY A 21 -15.65 -17.19 3.70
C GLY A 21 -15.49 -16.53 2.33
N GLU A 22 -16.37 -15.61 1.93
CA GLU A 22 -16.32 -14.96 0.62
C GLU A 22 -15.08 -14.07 0.42
N LYS A 23 -14.54 -13.50 1.51
CA LYS A 23 -13.35 -12.65 1.45
C LYS A 23 -12.05 -13.43 1.21
N GLY A 24 -12.09 -14.77 1.25
CA GLY A 24 -10.91 -15.61 1.17
C GLY A 24 -10.13 -15.42 -0.12
N LYS A 25 -10.83 -15.19 -1.24
CA LYS A 25 -10.22 -14.89 -2.55
C LYS A 25 -9.38 -13.60 -2.53
N LYS A 26 -9.78 -12.60 -1.74
CA LYS A 26 -9.06 -11.32 -1.60
C LYS A 26 -7.79 -11.50 -0.76
N TYR A 27 -7.87 -12.28 0.33
CA TYR A 27 -6.78 -12.43 1.29
C TYR A 27 -5.77 -13.53 0.92
N LEU A 28 -6.16 -14.51 0.10
CA LEU A 28 -5.27 -15.60 -0.29
C LEU A 28 -3.94 -15.12 -0.89
N PRO A 29 -3.91 -14.20 -1.89
CA PRO A 29 -2.66 -13.67 -2.41
C PRO A 29 -1.84 -12.91 -1.37
N LEU A 30 -2.49 -12.20 -0.44
CA LEU A 30 -1.81 -11.42 0.60
C LEU A 30 -1.12 -12.31 1.62
N VAL A 31 -1.80 -13.35 2.10
CA VAL A 31 -1.25 -14.32 3.05
C VAL A 31 -0.15 -15.15 2.39
N THR A 32 -0.32 -15.52 1.12
CA THR A 32 0.69 -16.27 0.36
C THR A 32 1.95 -15.41 0.14
N LEU A 33 1.78 -14.13 -0.21
CA LEU A 33 2.90 -13.20 -0.34
C LEU A 33 3.61 -13.01 1.00
N ALA A 34 2.86 -12.88 2.11
CA ALA A 34 3.45 -12.79 3.45
C ALA A 34 4.32 -14.02 3.76
N ASP A 35 3.91 -15.21 3.35
CA ASP A 35 4.69 -16.44 3.56
C ASP A 35 5.96 -16.52 2.73
N ILE A 36 5.91 -16.01 1.50
CA ILE A 36 7.03 -15.98 0.56
C ILE A 36 8.13 -15.02 1.02
N ILE A 37 7.77 -13.89 1.62
CA ILE A 37 8.71 -12.87 2.09
C ILE A 37 9.23 -13.13 3.51
N PHE A 38 8.59 -14.01 4.28
CA PHE A 38 8.97 -14.25 5.67
C PHE A 38 10.10 -15.28 5.78
N THR A 39 11.08 -14.99 6.64
CA THR A 39 12.19 -15.89 6.93
C THR A 39 11.72 -17.14 7.65
N LYS A 40 11.98 -18.32 7.09
CA LYS A 40 11.59 -19.59 7.71
C LYS A 40 12.64 -20.00 8.74
N ARG A 41 12.21 -20.44 9.93
CA ARG A 41 13.12 -20.88 11.01
C ARG A 41 14.04 -22.04 10.59
N THR A 42 13.61 -22.89 9.66
CA THR A 42 14.36 -24.07 9.21
C THR A 42 15.57 -23.73 8.36
N THR A 43 15.46 -22.70 7.51
CA THR A 43 16.48 -22.32 6.54
C THR A 43 17.19 -21.02 6.92
N GLY A 44 16.61 -20.21 7.81
CA GLY A 44 17.09 -18.85 8.12
C GLY A 44 16.74 -17.83 7.04
N PHE A 45 16.45 -18.29 5.82
CA PHE A 45 16.08 -17.47 4.67
C PHE A 45 14.59 -17.58 4.34
N SER A 46 14.05 -16.54 3.72
CA SER A 46 12.72 -16.53 3.11
C SER A 46 12.73 -17.28 1.77
N PRO A 47 11.58 -17.86 1.35
CA PRO A 47 11.45 -18.44 0.02
C PRO A 47 11.86 -17.49 -1.11
N TYR A 48 11.54 -16.19 -0.99
CA TYR A 48 11.95 -15.17 -1.96
C TYR A 48 13.47 -15.04 -2.05
N GLU A 49 14.17 -14.96 -0.91
CA GLU A 49 15.63 -14.88 -0.88
C GLU A 49 16.28 -16.10 -1.52
N LEU A 50 15.74 -17.29 -1.26
CA LEU A 50 16.25 -18.53 -1.85
C LEU A 50 16.10 -18.55 -3.37
N GLN A 51 15.03 -17.94 -3.90
CA GLN A 51 14.76 -17.89 -5.33
C GLN A 51 15.51 -16.76 -6.05
N SER A 52 15.52 -15.57 -5.46
CA SER A 52 15.97 -14.33 -6.11
C SER A 52 17.31 -13.83 -5.60
N THR A 53 17.93 -14.49 -4.61
CA THR A 53 19.21 -14.08 -3.97
C THR A 53 19.22 -12.65 -3.43
N GLN A 54 18.04 -12.04 -3.28
CA GLN A 54 17.83 -10.65 -2.89
C GLN A 54 16.79 -10.59 -1.77
N LEU A 55 16.88 -9.54 -0.94
CA LEU A 55 15.93 -9.31 0.15
C LEU A 55 14.59 -8.79 -0.40
N PRO A 56 13.44 -9.26 0.13
CA PRO A 56 12.12 -8.76 -0.26
C PRO A 56 11.83 -7.41 0.42
N VAL A 57 12.43 -6.32 -0.08
CA VAL A 57 12.21 -4.96 0.44
C VAL A 57 10.97 -4.35 -0.19
N LEU A 58 9.92 -4.12 0.60
CA LEU A 58 8.71 -3.44 0.13
C LEU A 58 8.71 -1.97 0.59
N PRO A 59 8.08 -1.03 -0.16
CA PRO A 59 7.98 0.37 0.26
C PRO A 59 7.36 0.55 1.65
N ILE A 60 6.44 -0.36 2.02
CA ILE A 60 5.81 -0.40 3.33
C ILE A 60 6.79 -0.68 4.48
N ASP A 61 7.91 -1.36 4.20
CA ASP A 61 8.95 -1.67 5.19
C ASP A 61 9.89 -0.49 5.43
N ILE A 62 9.98 0.42 4.46
CA ILE A 62 10.76 1.66 4.56
C ILE A 62 10.02 2.69 5.44
N GLU A 63 8.69 2.63 5.46
CA GLU A 63 7.88 3.52 6.28
C GLU A 63 7.87 3.08 7.76
N THR A 64 8.62 3.79 8.61
CA THR A 64 8.72 3.51 10.07
C THR A 64 7.35 3.44 10.76
N LYS A 65 6.35 4.17 10.26
CA LYS A 65 4.98 4.17 10.79
C LYS A 65 4.30 2.82 10.66
N THR A 66 4.59 2.05 9.61
CA THR A 66 3.93 0.77 9.38
C THR A 66 4.47 -0.33 10.28
N PHE A 67 5.76 -0.28 10.60
CA PHE A 67 6.37 -1.19 11.57
C PHE A 67 5.82 -0.94 12.99
N LEU A 68 5.67 0.33 13.38
CA LEU A 68 5.14 0.71 14.70
C LEU A 68 3.62 0.53 14.84
N ALA A 69 2.89 0.40 13.74
CA ALA A 69 1.44 0.19 13.77
C ALA A 69 1.05 -1.22 14.28
N VAL A 70 2.00 -2.15 14.35
CA VAL A 70 1.75 -3.53 14.80
C VAL A 70 2.21 -3.70 16.24
N GLU A 71 1.33 -4.23 17.09
CA GLU A 71 1.62 -4.53 18.49
C GLU A 71 2.41 -5.86 18.60
N TRP A 72 3.70 -5.83 18.27
CA TRP A 72 4.55 -7.04 18.22
C TRP A 72 4.56 -7.87 19.51
N HIS A 73 4.39 -7.22 20.66
CA HIS A 73 4.36 -7.89 21.96
C HIS A 73 3.14 -8.82 22.16
N LYS A 74 2.06 -8.64 21.38
CA LYS A 74 0.88 -9.51 21.43
C LYS A 74 0.97 -10.69 20.48
N ILE A 75 1.96 -10.69 19.59
CA ILE A 75 2.11 -11.72 18.56
C ILE A 75 3.00 -12.83 19.11
N SER A 76 2.45 -14.04 19.19
CA SER A 76 3.11 -15.21 19.76
C SER A 76 3.23 -16.36 18.76
N THR A 77 2.31 -16.44 17.79
CA THR A 77 2.26 -17.54 16.81
C THR A 77 2.68 -17.09 15.41
N THR A 78 3.16 -18.04 14.59
CA THR A 78 3.49 -17.78 13.18
C THR A 78 2.26 -17.34 12.37
N GLU A 79 1.09 -17.86 12.73
CA GLU A 79 -0.18 -17.51 12.09
C GLU A 79 -0.52 -16.04 12.31
N GLU A 80 -0.35 -15.54 13.54
CA GLU A 80 -0.54 -14.13 13.89
C GLU A 80 0.48 -13.23 13.20
N LEU A 81 1.72 -13.69 13.01
CA LEU A 81 2.72 -12.97 12.22
C LEU A 81 2.28 -12.84 10.75
N LEU A 82 1.80 -13.93 10.15
CA LEU A 82 1.29 -13.93 8.78
C LEU A 82 0.05 -13.02 8.65
N GLU A 83 -0.84 -13.05 9.64
CA GLU A 83 -2.02 -12.20 9.72
C GLU A 83 -1.63 -10.71 9.80
N ALA A 84 -0.77 -10.34 10.74
CA ALA A 84 -0.30 -8.97 10.90
C ALA A 84 0.38 -8.45 9.63
N ARG A 85 1.19 -9.29 8.99
CA ARG A 85 1.85 -8.94 7.73
C ARG A 85 0.85 -8.79 6.58
N ALA A 86 -0.14 -9.68 6.48
CA ALA A 86 -1.19 -9.57 5.48
C ALA A 86 -2.03 -8.30 5.65
N LYS A 87 -2.31 -7.88 6.90
CA LYS A 87 -2.98 -6.59 7.20
C LYS A 87 -2.15 -5.38 6.77
N GLN A 88 -0.84 -5.40 7.01
CA GLN A 88 0.06 -4.36 6.50
C GLN A 88 -0.03 -4.30 4.96
N LEU A 89 0.04 -5.45 4.29
CA LEU A 89 -0.03 -5.53 2.82
C LEU A 89 -1.39 -5.06 2.27
N GLU A 90 -2.50 -5.34 2.95
CA GLU A 90 -3.83 -4.81 2.59
C GLU A 90 -3.86 -3.27 2.67
N GLY A 91 -3.26 -2.71 3.73
CA GLY A 91 -3.17 -1.26 3.94
C GLY A 91 -2.40 -0.50 2.86
N LYS A 92 -1.64 -1.20 2.00
CA LYS A 92 -0.86 -0.61 0.90
C LYS A 92 -1.70 0.29 0.00
N GLU A 93 -2.90 -0.13 -0.39
CA GLU A 93 -3.73 0.67 -1.31
C GLU A 93 -4.15 2.00 -0.69
N GLY A 94 -4.56 1.97 0.59
CA GLY A 94 -4.94 3.18 1.33
C GLY A 94 -3.77 4.13 1.52
N MET A 95 -2.59 3.59 1.88
CA MET A 95 -1.37 4.39 2.03
C MET A 95 -0.91 5.00 0.71
N THR A 96 -0.99 4.23 -0.39
CA THR A 96 -0.63 4.70 -1.73
C THR A 96 -1.54 5.83 -2.19
N LYS A 97 -2.87 5.71 -1.97
CA LYS A 97 -3.83 6.78 -2.27
C LYS A 97 -3.53 8.04 -1.47
N LYS A 98 -3.29 7.92 -0.17
CA LYS A 98 -2.95 9.05 0.70
C LYS A 98 -1.63 9.72 0.32
N ALA A 99 -0.63 8.94 -0.09
CA ALA A 99 0.64 9.46 -0.60
C ALA A 99 0.44 10.22 -1.92
N ALA A 100 -0.36 9.68 -2.83
CA ALA A 100 -0.71 10.34 -4.09
C ALA A 100 -1.45 11.67 -3.87
N GLU A 101 -2.40 11.71 -2.93
CA GLU A 101 -3.12 12.93 -2.55
C GLU A 101 -2.16 13.98 -1.96
N LYS A 102 -1.25 13.59 -1.08
CA LYS A 102 -0.23 14.48 -0.52
C LYS A 102 0.70 15.04 -1.60
N LEU A 103 1.14 14.20 -2.54
CA LEU A 103 1.97 14.63 -3.67
C LEU A 103 1.21 15.62 -4.56
N LYS A 104 -0.07 15.36 -4.85
CA LYS A 104 -0.92 16.28 -5.62
C LYS A 104 -1.04 17.63 -4.93
N LYS A 105 -1.34 17.64 -3.63
CA LYS A 105 -1.43 18.87 -2.82
C LYS A 105 -0.10 19.63 -2.80
N SER A 106 1.02 18.93 -2.60
CA SER A 106 2.35 19.54 -2.62
C SER A 106 2.68 20.17 -3.98
N ARG A 107 2.25 19.55 -5.09
CA ARG A 107 2.41 20.11 -6.44
C ARG A 107 1.54 21.35 -6.64
N GLU A 108 0.28 21.32 -6.20
CA GLU A 108 -0.61 22.48 -6.26
C GLU A 108 -0.08 23.66 -5.45
N ASP A 109 0.45 23.41 -4.25
CA ASP A 109 1.05 24.43 -3.39
C ASP A 109 2.34 25.00 -4.01
N SER A 110 3.15 24.14 -4.63
CA SER A 110 4.34 24.57 -5.38
C SER A 110 3.96 25.43 -6.60
N MET A 111 2.93 25.04 -7.34
CA MET A 111 2.41 25.80 -8.48
C MET A 111 1.93 27.17 -8.03
N LYS A 112 1.08 27.24 -6.99
CA LYS A 112 0.60 28.50 -6.41
C LYS A 112 1.75 29.39 -5.92
N TYR A 113 2.76 28.81 -5.30
CA TYR A 113 3.94 29.55 -4.84
C TYR A 113 4.69 30.16 -6.03
N TRP A 114 4.97 29.38 -7.07
CA TRP A 114 5.65 29.84 -8.28
C TRP A 114 4.81 30.83 -9.08
N ASP A 115 3.50 30.64 -9.16
CA ASP A 115 2.57 31.56 -9.82
C ASP A 115 2.61 32.94 -9.17
N ARG A 116 2.61 32.98 -7.83
CA ARG A 116 2.77 34.23 -7.07
C ARG A 116 4.14 34.86 -7.28
N ARG A 117 5.20 34.05 -7.22
CA ARG A 117 6.59 34.52 -7.36
C ARG A 117 6.88 35.07 -8.75
N MET A 118 6.34 34.42 -9.78
CA MET A 118 6.54 34.77 -11.18
C MET A 118 5.39 35.58 -11.77
N ALA A 119 4.48 36.11 -10.94
CA ALA A 119 3.34 36.89 -11.38
C ALA A 119 3.70 38.05 -12.33
N HIS A 120 4.88 38.66 -12.15
CA HIS A 120 5.40 39.73 -13.01
C HIS A 120 5.90 39.25 -14.40
N GLN A 121 6.16 37.95 -14.57
CA GLN A 121 6.62 37.31 -15.82
C GLN A 121 5.51 36.50 -16.48
N LEU A 122 4.45 36.17 -15.74
CA LEU A 122 3.33 35.39 -16.26
C LEU A 122 2.50 36.24 -17.21
N ARG A 123 2.46 35.79 -18.47
CA ARG A 123 1.57 36.36 -19.48
C ARG A 123 0.12 36.06 -19.07
N SER A 124 -0.78 37.02 -19.28
CA SER A 124 -2.21 36.79 -19.09
C SER A 124 -2.66 35.56 -19.88
N PRO A 125 -3.53 34.70 -19.31
CA PRO A 125 -4.01 33.51 -19.98
C PRO A 125 -4.58 33.91 -21.34
N LEU A 126 -4.18 33.20 -22.39
CA LEU A 126 -4.77 33.42 -23.71
C LEU A 126 -6.28 33.14 -23.57
N THR A 127 -7.09 34.19 -23.66
CA THR A 127 -8.53 34.05 -23.84
C THR A 127 -8.69 33.29 -25.15
N ARG A 128 -9.06 32.00 -25.07
CA ARG A 128 -9.59 31.32 -26.24
C ARG A 128 -10.81 32.12 -26.66
N ARG A 129 -10.66 32.94 -27.71
CA ARG A 129 -11.78 33.46 -28.51
C ARG A 129 -12.42 32.25 -29.18
N PHE A 130 -13.14 31.44 -28.41
CA PHE A 130 -14.26 30.74 -28.99
C PHE A 130 -15.30 31.83 -29.27
N GLY A 131 -15.72 31.91 -30.54
CA GLY A 131 -16.78 32.81 -30.96
C GLY A 131 -18.04 32.62 -30.11
N PRO A 132 -19.00 33.56 -30.17
CA PRO A 132 -20.17 33.56 -29.31
C PRO A 132 -20.97 32.27 -29.53
N GLY A 133 -20.89 31.35 -28.58
CA GLY A 133 -21.53 30.05 -28.72
C GLY A 133 -21.00 29.02 -27.73
N LEU A 134 -21.18 29.29 -26.44
CA LEU A 134 -21.57 28.32 -25.39
C LEU A 134 -21.25 28.94 -24.03
N GLN A 135 -22.28 29.59 -23.47
CA GLN A 135 -22.30 30.03 -22.09
C GLN A 135 -22.16 28.83 -21.15
N GLN A 136 -21.62 29.15 -19.98
CA GLN A 136 -21.36 28.31 -18.83
C GLN A 136 -22.57 27.48 -18.39
N SER A 137 -22.31 26.21 -18.12
CA SER A 137 -23.07 25.31 -17.24
C SER A 137 -22.01 24.31 -16.75
N ASN A 138 -21.68 24.14 -15.47
CA ASN A 138 -22.28 24.55 -14.21
C ASN A 138 -21.15 24.75 -13.19
N ARG A 139 -21.28 25.78 -12.34
CA ARG A 139 -20.86 25.67 -10.94
C ARG A 139 -22.06 25.09 -10.19
N ASN A 140 -21.85 23.94 -9.55
CA ASN A 140 -22.40 23.54 -8.25
C ASN A 140 -21.64 22.28 -7.81
#